data_AF-A0A450XQV5-F1
#
_entry.id   AF-A0A450XQV5-F1
#
_cell.length_a   1.000
_cell.length_b   1.000
_cell.length_c   1.000
_cell.angle_alpha   90.00
_cell.angle_beta   90.00
_cell.angle_gamma   90.00
#
_symmetry.space_group_name_H-M   'P 1'
#
loop_
_entity.id
_entity.type
_entity.pdbx_description
1 polymer ?
#
loop_
_entity_poly.entity_id
_entity_poly.type
_entity_poly.pdbx_seq_one_letter_code
_entity_poly.pdbx_strand_id
1 'polypeptide(L)' 'AEGINSRIKMVKVRSRGFRNKQRFATAIYFHLGGLDLYP' A
#
# COMPACT_ATOMS: atom_id res chain seq x y z
N ALA A 1 -5.75 -6.39 -13.95
CA ALA A 1 -5.29 -6.68 -12.57
C ALA A 1 -3.82 -6.31 -12.29
N GLU A 2 -2.96 -6.12 -13.30
CA GLU A 2 -1.51 -5.91 -13.12
C GLU A 2 -1.12 -4.53 -12.55
N GLY A 3 -1.88 -3.47 -12.85
CA GLY A 3 -1.55 -2.11 -12.41
C GLY A 3 -1.53 -1.94 -10.89
N ILE A 4 -2.42 -2.61 -10.16
CA ILE A 4 -2.48 -2.54 -8.69
C ILE A 4 -1.27 -3.26 -8.08
N ASN A 5 -0.94 -4.45 -8.58
CA ASN A 5 0.21 -5.22 -8.09
C ASN A 5 1.55 -4.49 -8.31
N SER A 6 1.70 -3.79 -9.44
CA SER A 6 2.89 -2.97 -9.72
C SER A 6 3.00 -1.78 -8.77
N ARG A 7 1.88 -1.13 -8.41
CA ARG A 7 1.86 -0.04 -7.42
C ARG A 7 2.18 -0.55 -6.01
N ILE A 8 1.65 -1.71 -5.61
CA ILE A 8 1.99 -2.36 -4.32
C ILE A 8 3.49 -2.65 -4.23
N LYS A 9 4.10 -3.23 -5.29
CA LYS A 9 5.55 -3.47 -5.35
C LYS A 9 6.34 -2.16 -5.23
N MET A 10 5.90 -1.09 -5.89
CA MET A 10 6.56 0.21 -5.83
C MET A 10 6.54 0.80 -4.41
N VAL A 11 5.42 0.70 -3.70
CA VAL A 11 5.31 1.13 -2.30
C VAL A 11 6.26 0.30 -1.42
N LYS A 12 6.35 -1.01 -1.61
CA LYS A 12 7.28 -1.88 -0.87
C LYS A 12 8.75 -1.46 -1.04
N VAL A 13 9.15 -1.15 -2.28
CA VAL A 13 10.51 -0.73 -2.64
C VAL A 13 10.81 0.66 -2.06
N ARG A 14 9.89 1.62 -2.24
CA ARG A 14 10.04 3.00 -1.72
C ARG A 14 10.17 3.04 -0.21
N SER A 15 9.50 2.12 0.49
CA SER A 15 9.53 2.05 1.94
C SER A 15 10.71 1.25 2.50
N ARG A 16 11.66 0.81 1.65
CA ARG A 16 12.90 0.12 2.04
C ARG A 16 12.67 -1.12 2.94
N GLY A 17 11.56 -1.80 2.70
CA GLY A 17 11.12 -2.93 3.52
C GLY A 17 10.36 -2.47 4.76
N PHE A 18 9.03 -2.35 4.64
CA PHE A 18 8.17 -2.23 5.82
C PHE A 18 8.45 -3.38 6.78
N ARG A 19 9.04 -3.06 7.93
CA ARG A 19 9.33 -4.04 9.00
C ARG A 19 8.05 -4.64 9.60
N ASN A 20 6.91 -3.97 9.42
CA ASN A 20 5.61 -4.41 9.92
C ASN A 20 4.63 -4.60 8.75
N LYS A 21 4.22 -5.87 8.54
CA LYS A 21 3.28 -6.27 7.47
C LYS A 21 1.91 -5.60 7.62
N GLN A 22 1.47 -5.34 8.85
CA GLN A 22 0.18 -4.71 9.14
C GLN A 22 0.18 -3.24 8.69
N ARG A 23 1.24 -2.48 8.99
CA ARG A 23 1.39 -1.10 8.50
C ARG A 23 1.49 -1.03 6.97
N PHE A 24 2.12 -2.02 6.34
CA PHE A 24 2.17 -2.11 4.88
C PHE A 24 0.80 -2.34 4.26
N ALA A 25 0.01 -3.26 4.82
CA ALA A 25 -1.36 -3.51 4.38
C ALA A 25 -2.23 -2.25 4.53
N THR A 26 -2.18 -1.57 5.69
CA THR A 26 -2.90 -0.31 5.89
C THR A 26 -2.51 0.77 4.88
N ALA A 27 -1.22 0.93 4.58
CA ALA A 27 -0.76 1.89 3.59
C ALA A 27 -1.22 1.56 2.15
N ILE A 28 -1.31 0.26 1.81
CA ILE A 28 -1.90 -0.18 0.54
C ILE A 28 -3.38 0.17 0.51
N TYR A 29 -4.16 -0.17 1.55
CA TYR A 29 -5.58 0.17 1.59
C TYR A 29 -5.82 1.70 1.53
N PHE A 30 -4.97 2.49 2.19
CA PHE A 30 -5.04 3.95 2.17
C PHE A 30 -4.70 4.56 0.80
N HIS A 31 -3.67 4.07 0.10
CA HIS A 31 -3.23 4.65 -1.17
C HIS A 31 -3.83 4.02 -2.44
N LEU A 32 -4.33 2.78 -2.33
CA LEU A 32 -4.80 1.96 -3.46
C LEU A 32 -6.20 1.41 -3.26
N GLY A 33 -6.70 1.34 -2.02
CA GLY A 33 -8.00 0.74 -1.69
C GLY A 33 -9.19 1.70 -1.83
N GLY A 34 -8.98 2.99 -2.10
CA GLY A 34 -10.08 3.95 -2.20
C GLY A 34 -10.87 4.12 -0.91
N LEU A 35 -10.26 3.80 0.24
CA LEU A 35 -10.82 4.18 1.54
C LEU A 35 -10.65 5.68 1.69
N ASP A 36 -11.75 6.39 1.49
CA ASP A 36 -11.91 7.78 1.90
C ASP A 36 -11.64 7.83 3.41
N LEU A 37 -10.46 8.29 3.78
CA LEU A 37 -10.08 8.41 5.18
C LEU A 37 -10.52 9.78 5.69
N TYR A 38 -11.81 10.05 5.67
CA TYR A 38 -12.50 10.97 6.59
C TYR A 38 -13.98 10.54 6.70
N PRO A 39 -14.64 10.73 7.85
CA PRO A 39 -16.09 10.55 7.99
C PRO A 39 -16.89 11.44 7.06
#